data_AF-A0AAD2JHQ0-F1
#
_entry.id   AF-A0AAD2JHQ0-F1
#
_cell.length_a   1.000
_cell.length_b   1.000
_cell.length_c   1.000
_cell.angle_alpha   90.00
_cell.angle_beta   90.00
_cell.angle_gamma   90.00
#
_symmetry.space_group_name_H-M   'P 1'
#
loop_
_entity.id
_entity.type
_entity.pdbx_description
1 polymer ?
#
loop_
_entity_poly.entity_id
_entity_poly.type
_entity_poly.pdbx_seq_one_letter_code
_entity_poly.pdbx_strand_id
1 'polypeptide(L)'
;MNSTNDHQSPNSHTAQTEMNNNGTKKQRVRFNEGVLQRSVPSLRDYSQEEIEQYWLSEKEMTKTLDRIAKVAQRMESGKKPRHGSSYRGLENATVEGETEYFYNVQDVVESVLCEQEQQYNKNFSDEDLIAEASKLYSDVTLAVALRRAKSDAREAKKAYRQMEDILSYNPSSCAEEGSSSSFCCTDDDLVPILKTGKDVFLPKEAHLEPSKFQPKRAFSCS
;
A
#
# COMPACT_ATOMS: atom_id res chain seq x y z
N MET A 1 27.87 27.76 -45.33
CA MET A 1 28.12 28.98 -44.54
C MET A 1 27.44 28.77 -43.19
N ASN A 2 28.12 28.11 -42.26
CA ASN A 2 28.90 28.68 -41.15
C ASN A 2 28.02 28.96 -39.92
N SER A 3 28.13 28.11 -38.89
CA SER A 3 28.62 28.54 -37.56
C SER A 3 28.55 27.39 -36.57
N THR A 4 29.69 26.70 -36.45
CA THR A 4 30.10 25.86 -35.33
C THR A 4 30.49 26.77 -34.17
N ASN A 5 29.79 26.66 -33.04
CA ASN A 5 30.17 27.33 -31.79
C ASN A 5 30.80 26.29 -30.85
N ASP A 6 32.12 26.22 -30.91
CA ASP A 6 32.96 25.53 -29.93
C ASP A 6 33.03 26.36 -28.65
N HIS A 7 32.53 25.81 -27.55
CA HIS A 7 32.76 26.33 -26.21
C HIS A 7 33.79 25.45 -25.50
N GLN A 8 35.05 25.88 -25.56
CA GLN A 8 36.13 25.35 -24.73
C GLN A 8 35.98 25.84 -23.30
N SER A 9 35.77 24.91 -22.35
CA SER A 9 35.89 25.19 -20.92
C SER A 9 37.34 25.04 -20.44
N PRO A 10 37.83 25.91 -19.54
CA PRO A 10 39.20 25.90 -19.08
C PRO A 10 39.47 24.83 -18.02
N ASN A 11 40.59 24.14 -18.21
CA ASN A 11 41.23 23.22 -17.28
C ASN A 11 41.52 23.88 -15.93
N SER A 12 40.89 23.37 -14.87
CA SER A 12 41.21 23.73 -13.49
C SER A 12 42.08 22.65 -12.87
N HIS A 13 43.38 22.96 -12.74
CA HIS A 13 44.36 22.18 -12.00
C HIS A 13 43.90 21.99 -10.55
N THR A 14 43.56 20.76 -10.17
CA THR A 14 43.26 20.39 -8.79
C THR A 14 44.47 19.67 -8.21
N ALA A 15 45.07 20.30 -7.19
CA ALA A 15 46.20 19.80 -6.43
C ALA A 15 45.89 18.43 -5.80
N GLN A 16 46.81 17.49 -5.95
CA GLN A 16 46.79 16.18 -5.33
C GLN A 16 46.98 16.34 -3.82
N THR A 17 45.92 16.09 -3.06
CA THR A 17 45.97 15.86 -1.62
C THR A 17 45.67 14.39 -1.39
N GLU A 18 46.72 13.58 -1.25
CA GLU A 18 46.62 12.16 -0.86
C GLU A 18 46.37 12.09 0.65
N MET A 19 45.10 12.15 1.04
CA MET A 19 44.65 11.78 2.38
C MET A 19 44.20 10.33 2.33
N ASN A 20 44.95 9.45 3.01
CA ASN A 20 44.61 8.05 3.28
C ASN A 20 43.29 7.98 4.05
N ASN A 21 42.19 7.92 3.30
CA ASN A 21 40.84 7.75 3.80
C ASN A 21 40.49 6.28 3.59
N ASN A 22 40.30 5.53 4.68
CA ASN A 22 39.59 4.24 4.65
C ASN A 22 38.10 4.51 4.34
N GLY A 23 37.87 5.08 3.16
CA GLY A 23 36.58 5.55 2.71
C GLY A 23 35.68 4.34 2.56
N THR A 24 34.62 4.30 3.37
CA THR A 24 33.43 3.51 3.08
C THR A 24 33.13 3.70 1.59
N LYS A 25 33.35 2.66 0.78
CA LYS A 25 33.15 2.71 -0.66
C LYS A 25 31.73 3.22 -0.87
N LYS A 26 31.58 4.47 -1.32
CA LYS A 26 30.27 5.06 -1.58
C LYS A 26 29.61 4.16 -2.63
N GLN A 27 28.62 3.38 -2.21
CA GLN A 27 27.82 2.59 -3.14
C GLN A 27 27.15 3.58 -4.08
N ARG A 28 27.62 3.59 -5.33
CA ARG A 28 27.04 4.42 -6.37
C ARG A 28 25.97 3.58 -7.04
N VAL A 29 24.70 3.94 -6.79
CA VAL A 29 23.59 3.41 -7.58
C VAL A 29 23.74 3.97 -8.99
N ARG A 30 23.90 3.09 -9.97
CA ARG A 30 23.81 3.44 -11.40
C ARG A 30 22.49 2.87 -11.91
N PHE A 31 21.70 3.71 -12.54
CA PHE A 31 20.50 3.26 -13.23
C PHE A 31 20.91 2.75 -14.59
N ASN A 32 20.32 1.63 -15.02
CA ASN A 32 20.47 1.15 -16.37
C ASN A 32 19.70 2.10 -17.31
N GLU A 33 20.37 2.65 -18.32
CA GLU A 33 19.75 3.58 -19.27
C GLU A 33 18.79 2.87 -20.25
N GLY A 34 18.87 1.54 -20.35
CA GLY A 34 17.95 0.76 -21.17
C GLY A 34 16.60 0.53 -20.48
N VAL A 35 15.50 0.92 -21.15
CA VAL A 35 14.15 0.50 -20.76
C VAL A 35 13.98 -0.98 -21.13
N LEU A 36 13.95 -1.85 -20.12
CA LEU A 36 13.60 -3.27 -20.32
C LEU A 36 12.08 -3.39 -20.39
N GLN A 37 11.54 -3.49 -21.61
CA GLN A 37 10.14 -3.84 -21.80
C GLN A 37 10.00 -5.36 -21.74
N ARG A 38 9.17 -5.86 -20.81
CA ARG A 38 8.76 -7.26 -20.75
C ARG A 38 7.25 -7.32 -20.95
N SER A 39 6.81 -8.14 -21.90
CA SER A 39 5.39 -8.48 -22.00
C SER A 39 5.10 -9.51 -20.91
N VAL A 40 4.16 -9.19 -20.02
CA VAL A 40 3.65 -10.14 -19.03
C VAL A 40 2.33 -10.66 -19.59
N PRO A 41 2.22 -11.95 -19.95
CA PRO A 41 0.96 -12.49 -20.45
C PRO A 41 -0.13 -12.40 -19.36
N SER A 42 -1.39 -12.36 -19.79
CA SER A 42 -2.51 -12.51 -18.85
C SER A 42 -2.44 -13.90 -18.22
N LEU A 43 -2.87 -14.04 -16.96
CA LEU A 43 -2.93 -15.36 -16.29
C LEU A 43 -3.78 -16.37 -17.08
N ARG A 44 -4.76 -15.89 -17.86
CA ARG A 44 -5.61 -16.71 -18.72
C ARG A 44 -4.89 -17.27 -19.95
N ASP A 45 -3.76 -16.66 -20.31
CA ASP A 45 -2.96 -17.01 -21.47
C ASP A 45 -1.72 -17.84 -21.07
N TYR A 46 -1.60 -18.22 -19.80
CA TYR A 46 -0.48 -19.03 -19.33
C TYR A 46 -0.56 -20.44 -19.92
N SER A 47 0.59 -21.00 -20.30
CA SER A 47 0.66 -22.40 -20.71
C SER A 47 0.37 -23.31 -19.51
N GLN A 48 0.01 -24.57 -19.77
CA GLN A 48 -0.23 -25.53 -18.69
C GLN A 48 1.03 -25.74 -17.83
N GLU A 49 2.22 -25.71 -18.45
CA GLU A 49 3.51 -25.78 -17.75
C GLU A 49 3.75 -24.57 -16.85
N GLU A 50 3.39 -23.35 -17.30
CA GLU A 50 3.49 -22.13 -16.49
C GLU A 50 2.49 -22.14 -15.31
N ILE A 51 1.29 -22.69 -15.52
CA ILE A 51 0.29 -22.90 -14.47
C ILE A 51 0.80 -23.92 -13.44
N GLU A 52 1.44 -25.00 -13.88
CA GLU A 52 2.04 -26.00 -12.99
C GLU A 52 3.25 -25.45 -12.22
N GLN A 53 3.97 -24.50 -12.81
CA GLN A 53 5.05 -23.75 -12.15
C GLN A 53 4.54 -22.54 -11.34
N TYR A 54 3.22 -22.30 -11.32
CA TYR A 54 2.65 -21.20 -10.57
C TYR A 54 2.93 -21.39 -9.07
N TRP A 55 3.32 -20.30 -8.41
CA TRP A 55 3.82 -20.34 -7.03
C TRP A 55 2.78 -20.85 -6.01
N LEU A 56 1.49 -20.83 -6.36
CA LEU A 56 0.41 -21.24 -5.48
C LEU A 56 -0.38 -22.38 -6.12
N SER A 57 -0.47 -23.50 -5.42
CA SER A 57 -1.44 -24.53 -5.79
C SER A 57 -2.87 -23.99 -5.67
N GLU A 58 -3.81 -24.56 -6.43
CA GLU A 58 -5.24 -24.20 -6.34
C GLU A 58 -5.75 -24.30 -4.88
N LYS A 59 -5.30 -25.32 -4.15
CA LYS A 59 -5.64 -25.51 -2.73
C LYS A 59 -5.11 -24.37 -1.83
N GLU A 60 -3.92 -23.86 -2.10
CA GLU A 60 -3.35 -22.72 -1.36
C GLU A 60 -4.05 -21.41 -1.73
N MET A 61 -4.43 -21.24 -3.00
CA MET A 61 -5.22 -20.12 -3.45
C MET A 61 -6.57 -20.09 -2.74
N THR A 62 -7.32 -21.20 -2.74
CA THR A 62 -8.60 -21.31 -2.03
C THR A 62 -8.46 -21.04 -0.53
N LYS A 63 -7.44 -21.60 0.13
CA LYS A 63 -7.15 -21.30 1.55
C LYS A 63 -6.86 -19.82 1.80
N THR A 64 -6.21 -19.15 0.85
CA THR A 64 -5.90 -17.72 0.95
C THR A 64 -7.16 -16.89 0.80
N LEU A 65 -8.02 -17.22 -0.16
CA LEU A 65 -9.32 -16.58 -0.35
C LEU A 65 -10.23 -16.76 0.87
N ASP A 66 -10.30 -17.97 1.43
CA ASP A 66 -11.06 -18.25 2.66
C ASP A 66 -10.56 -17.41 3.84
N ARG A 67 -9.24 -17.23 3.94
CA ARG A 67 -8.63 -16.39 4.99
C ARG A 67 -9.01 -14.92 4.78
N ILE A 68 -8.93 -14.42 3.55
CA ILE A 68 -9.34 -13.06 3.19
C ILE A 68 -10.82 -12.84 3.55
N ALA A 69 -11.72 -13.73 3.14
CA ALA A 69 -13.15 -13.64 3.43
C ALA A 69 -13.43 -13.59 4.94
N LYS A 70 -12.76 -14.44 5.74
CA LYS A 70 -12.89 -14.43 7.21
C LYS A 70 -12.40 -13.12 7.84
N VAL A 71 -11.34 -12.52 7.30
CA VAL A 71 -10.82 -11.25 7.79
C VAL A 71 -11.74 -10.09 7.38
N ALA A 72 -12.26 -10.10 6.17
CA ALA A 72 -13.25 -9.13 5.67
C ALA A 72 -14.54 -9.17 6.50
N GLN A 73 -15.12 -10.35 6.73
CA GLN A 73 -16.30 -10.50 7.59
C GLN A 73 -16.05 -9.98 9.01
N ARG A 74 -14.83 -10.17 9.54
CA ARG A 74 -14.44 -9.63 10.85
C ARG A 74 -14.38 -8.10 10.82
N MET A 75 -13.82 -7.51 9.76
CA MET A 75 -13.76 -6.07 9.54
C MET A 75 -15.18 -5.48 9.48
N GLU A 76 -16.09 -6.06 8.70
CA GLU A 76 -17.50 -5.65 8.58
C GLU A 76 -18.22 -5.71 9.93
N SER A 77 -17.90 -6.69 10.77
CA SER A 77 -18.46 -6.78 12.12
C SER A 77 -17.92 -5.72 13.10
N GLY A 78 -17.08 -4.79 12.65
CA GLY A 78 -16.48 -3.73 13.48
C GLY A 78 -15.46 -4.24 14.51
N LYS A 79 -15.06 -5.51 14.41
CA LYS A 79 -14.06 -6.09 15.33
C LYS A 79 -12.67 -5.56 14.95
N LYS A 80 -11.78 -5.47 15.93
CA LYS A 80 -10.37 -5.11 15.71
C LYS A 80 -9.62 -6.25 14.99
N PRO A 81 -8.58 -5.94 14.19
CA PRO A 81 -7.74 -6.95 13.56
C PRO A 81 -7.07 -7.83 14.64
N ARG A 82 -6.73 -9.06 14.28
CA ARG A 82 -5.97 -9.95 15.19
C ARG A 82 -4.55 -9.40 15.39
N HIS A 83 -3.90 -9.77 16.48
CA HIS A 83 -2.50 -9.39 16.72
C HIS A 83 -1.61 -9.82 15.54
N GLY A 84 -0.77 -8.91 15.06
CA GLY A 84 0.08 -9.15 13.89
C GLY A 84 -0.66 -9.18 12.53
N SER A 85 -1.94 -8.82 12.48
CA SER A 85 -2.70 -8.69 11.22
C SER A 85 -3.21 -7.26 11.03
N SER A 86 -3.55 -6.93 9.79
CA SER A 86 -4.11 -5.63 9.41
C SER A 86 -5.30 -5.85 8.47
N TYR A 87 -6.22 -4.88 8.44
CA TYR A 87 -7.32 -4.83 7.47
C TYR A 87 -6.94 -4.16 6.15
N ARG A 88 -5.71 -3.64 6.06
CA ARG A 88 -5.24 -2.95 4.86
C ARG A 88 -5.24 -3.86 3.64
N GLY A 89 -5.67 -3.30 2.52
CA GLY A 89 -5.80 -4.02 1.25
C GLY A 89 -7.03 -4.94 1.20
N LEU A 90 -7.88 -4.94 2.24
CA LEU A 90 -9.13 -5.69 2.29
C LEU A 90 -10.36 -4.79 2.22
N GLU A 91 -10.18 -3.50 1.95
CA GLU A 91 -11.26 -2.54 1.85
C GLU A 91 -12.27 -3.00 0.78
N ASN A 92 -11.76 -3.37 -0.40
CA ASN A 92 -12.58 -3.89 -1.51
C ASN A 92 -13.03 -5.34 -1.33
N ALA A 93 -12.60 -6.03 -0.26
CA ALA A 93 -13.07 -7.39 0.04
C ALA A 93 -14.35 -7.39 0.89
N THR A 94 -14.80 -6.20 1.33
CA THR A 94 -16.07 -5.99 2.02
C THR A 94 -17.13 -5.54 1.03
N VAL A 95 -18.41 -5.85 1.30
CA VAL A 95 -19.53 -5.43 0.43
C VAL A 95 -19.60 -3.90 0.37
N GLU A 96 -19.38 -3.22 1.49
CA GLU A 96 -19.38 -1.76 1.57
C GLU A 96 -18.25 -1.15 0.74
N GLY A 97 -17.01 -1.65 0.88
CA GLY A 97 -15.88 -1.09 0.15
C GLY A 97 -15.91 -1.42 -1.35
N GLU A 98 -16.41 -2.59 -1.75
CA GLU A 98 -16.68 -2.90 -3.16
C GLU A 98 -17.72 -1.92 -3.73
N THR A 99 -18.80 -1.67 -2.99
CA THR A 99 -19.85 -0.71 -3.37
C THR A 99 -19.31 0.71 -3.46
N GLU A 100 -18.52 1.16 -2.48
CA GLU A 100 -17.85 2.47 -2.48
C GLU A 100 -16.94 2.62 -3.71
N TYR A 101 -16.11 1.60 -3.99
CA TYR A 101 -15.25 1.59 -5.16
C TYR A 101 -16.05 1.68 -6.47
N PHE A 102 -17.11 0.89 -6.60
CA PHE A 102 -17.97 0.89 -7.78
C PHE A 102 -18.58 2.27 -8.02
N TYR A 103 -19.16 2.89 -7.00
CA TYR A 103 -19.76 4.23 -7.14
C TYR A 103 -18.72 5.30 -7.46
N ASN A 104 -17.54 5.26 -6.86
CA ASN A 104 -16.47 6.20 -7.18
C ASN A 104 -16.05 6.11 -8.66
N VAL A 105 -15.95 4.90 -9.22
CA VAL A 105 -15.65 4.71 -10.64
C VAL A 105 -16.83 5.17 -11.50
N GLN A 106 -18.05 4.80 -11.12
CA GLN A 106 -19.26 5.18 -11.83
C GLN A 106 -19.40 6.71 -11.93
N ASP A 107 -19.19 7.44 -10.83
CA ASP A 107 -19.32 8.90 -10.79
C ASP A 107 -18.33 9.58 -11.75
N VAL A 108 -17.07 9.09 -11.81
CA VAL A 108 -16.07 9.59 -12.77
C VAL A 108 -16.51 9.30 -14.21
N VAL A 109 -16.94 8.08 -14.50
CA VAL A 109 -17.39 7.69 -15.84
C VAL A 109 -18.60 8.51 -16.28
N GLU A 110 -19.61 8.63 -15.41
CA GLU A 110 -20.82 9.41 -15.67
C GLU A 110 -20.50 10.88 -15.93
N SER A 111 -19.58 11.48 -15.18
CA SER A 111 -19.13 12.87 -15.41
C SER A 111 -18.53 13.08 -16.79
N VAL A 112 -17.70 12.14 -17.25
CA VAL A 112 -17.05 12.20 -18.57
C VAL A 112 -18.08 12.01 -19.68
N LEU A 113 -18.97 11.03 -19.55
CA LEU A 113 -20.02 10.78 -20.54
C LEU A 113 -20.98 11.97 -20.67
N CYS A 114 -21.36 12.58 -19.55
CA CYS A 114 -22.20 13.78 -19.53
C CYS A 114 -21.52 14.96 -20.25
N GLU A 115 -20.23 15.19 -20.02
CA GLU A 115 -19.48 16.26 -20.72
C GLU A 115 -19.37 15.95 -22.23
N GLN A 116 -19.05 14.71 -22.60
CA GLN A 116 -18.99 14.29 -24.00
C GLN A 116 -20.33 14.46 -24.73
N GLU A 117 -21.44 14.11 -24.09
CA GLU A 117 -22.79 14.30 -24.64
C GLU A 117 -23.12 15.79 -24.84
N GLN A 118 -22.76 16.64 -23.88
CA GLN A 118 -22.94 18.09 -24.03
C GLN A 118 -22.13 18.67 -25.20
N GLN A 119 -20.88 18.24 -25.35
CA GLN A 119 -20.01 18.65 -26.45
C GLN A 119 -20.56 18.19 -27.81
N TYR A 120 -21.02 16.94 -27.87
CA TYR A 120 -21.66 16.36 -29.06
C TYR A 120 -22.89 17.18 -29.49
N ASN A 121 -23.80 17.48 -28.57
CA ASN A 121 -25.02 18.25 -28.85
C ASN A 121 -24.74 19.69 -29.32
N LYS A 122 -23.62 20.27 -28.90
CA LYS A 122 -23.19 21.63 -29.26
C LYS A 122 -22.24 21.66 -30.47
N ASN A 123 -21.90 20.51 -31.05
CA ASN A 123 -20.97 20.36 -32.19
C ASN A 123 -19.59 20.98 -31.95
N PHE A 124 -19.02 20.82 -30.76
CA PHE A 124 -17.62 21.16 -30.49
C PHE A 124 -16.91 20.01 -29.76
N SER A 125 -15.58 20.10 -29.63
CA SER A 125 -14.75 19.10 -28.92
C SER A 125 -13.68 19.83 -28.14
N ASP A 126 -13.65 19.62 -26.83
CA ASP A 126 -12.69 20.22 -25.90
C ASP A 126 -12.23 19.18 -24.88
N GLU A 127 -10.99 18.73 -25.04
CA GLU A 127 -10.38 17.69 -24.19
C GLU A 127 -10.12 18.20 -22.76
N ASP A 128 -9.89 19.49 -22.58
CA ASP A 128 -9.59 20.08 -21.28
C ASP A 128 -10.84 20.08 -20.38
N LEU A 129 -12.01 20.35 -20.96
CA LEU A 129 -13.29 20.26 -20.23
C LEU A 129 -13.61 18.82 -19.80
N ILE A 130 -13.32 17.83 -20.65
CA ILE A 130 -13.48 16.41 -20.29
C ILE A 130 -12.52 16.04 -19.15
N ALA A 131 -11.28 16.52 -19.20
CA ALA A 131 -10.31 16.31 -18.14
C ALA A 131 -10.75 16.97 -16.83
N GLU A 132 -11.32 18.19 -16.89
CA GLU A 132 -11.86 18.90 -15.73
C GLU A 132 -13.05 18.15 -15.10
N ALA A 133 -13.97 17.61 -15.92
CA ALA A 133 -15.10 16.81 -15.45
C ALA A 133 -14.63 15.56 -14.67
N SER A 134 -13.67 14.82 -15.21
CA SER A 134 -13.06 13.65 -14.53
C SER A 134 -12.31 14.04 -13.26
N LYS A 135 -11.62 15.19 -13.29
CA LYS A 135 -10.84 15.71 -12.15
C LYS A 135 -11.70 15.97 -10.93
N LEU A 136 -12.91 16.53 -11.13
CA LEU A 136 -13.84 16.85 -10.04
C LEU A 136 -14.09 15.67 -9.09
N TYR A 137 -14.26 14.47 -9.64
CA TYR A 137 -14.54 13.26 -8.85
C TYR A 137 -13.26 12.52 -8.43
N SER A 138 -12.23 12.52 -9.27
CA SER A 138 -10.95 11.90 -8.90
C SER A 138 -10.25 12.64 -7.75
N ASP A 139 -10.39 13.95 -7.60
CA ASP A 139 -9.84 14.70 -6.46
C ASP A 139 -10.46 14.25 -5.12
N VAL A 140 -11.75 13.88 -5.10
CA VAL A 140 -12.43 13.36 -3.90
C VAL A 140 -11.83 12.02 -3.48
N THR A 141 -11.70 11.09 -4.43
CA THR A 141 -11.11 9.76 -4.17
C THR A 141 -9.64 9.87 -3.75
N LEU A 142 -8.88 10.78 -4.37
CA LEU A 142 -7.51 11.10 -4.00
C LEU A 142 -7.40 11.60 -2.55
N ALA A 143 -8.30 12.51 -2.13
CA ALA A 143 -8.31 13.02 -0.77
C ALA A 143 -8.58 11.90 0.26
N VAL A 144 -9.49 10.97 -0.05
CA VAL A 144 -9.76 9.78 0.79
C VAL A 144 -8.52 8.88 0.85
N ALA A 145 -7.91 8.58 -0.29
CA ALA A 145 -6.70 7.76 -0.36
C ALA A 145 -5.54 8.37 0.45
N LEU A 146 -5.31 9.69 0.34
CA LEU A 146 -4.29 10.39 1.12
C LEU A 146 -4.56 10.35 2.62
N ARG A 147 -5.83 10.45 3.03
CA ARG A 147 -6.22 10.33 4.44
C ARG A 147 -5.92 8.92 4.98
N ARG A 148 -6.28 7.89 4.21
CA ARG A 148 -5.97 6.48 4.52
C ARG A 148 -4.45 6.30 4.64
N ALA A 149 -3.68 6.74 3.64
CA ALA A 149 -2.22 6.70 3.62
C ALA A 149 -1.56 7.38 4.84
N LYS A 150 -2.09 8.51 5.31
CA LYS A 150 -1.60 9.18 6.53
C LYS A 150 -1.89 8.37 7.80
N SER A 151 -3.08 7.80 7.92
CA SER A 151 -3.41 6.89 9.03
C SER A 151 -2.46 5.70 9.02
N ASP A 152 -2.23 5.19 7.81
CA ASP A 152 -1.39 4.06 7.54
C ASP A 152 0.06 4.27 7.95
N ALA A 153 0.62 5.42 7.61
CA ALA A 153 1.98 5.81 8.01
C ALA A 153 2.13 5.91 9.54
N ARG A 154 1.09 6.42 10.25
CA ARG A 154 1.12 6.54 11.72
C ARG A 154 1.14 5.17 12.40
N GLU A 155 0.28 4.25 11.96
CA GLU A 155 0.22 2.90 12.52
C GLU A 155 1.52 2.13 12.21
N ALA A 156 2.05 2.23 10.99
CA ALA A 156 3.32 1.60 10.65
C ALA A 156 4.47 2.10 11.54
N LYS A 157 4.57 3.42 11.73
CA LYS A 157 5.58 4.01 12.63
C LYS A 157 5.44 3.52 14.07
N LYS A 158 4.20 3.32 14.55
CA LYS A 158 3.95 2.77 15.88
C LYS A 158 4.41 1.31 15.98
N ALA A 159 4.13 0.48 14.97
CA ALA A 159 4.58 -0.90 14.93
C ALA A 159 6.12 -1.01 14.91
N TYR A 160 6.79 -0.16 14.12
CA TYR A 160 8.26 -0.12 14.10
C TYR A 160 8.87 0.20 15.46
N ARG A 161 8.34 1.19 16.19
CA ARG A 161 8.80 1.52 17.55
C ARG A 161 8.66 0.34 18.51
N GLN A 162 7.52 -0.36 18.44
CA GLN A 162 7.29 -1.54 19.29
C GLN A 162 8.30 -2.67 19.00
N MET A 163 8.69 -2.84 17.73
CA MET A 163 9.73 -3.80 17.36
C MET A 163 11.11 -3.38 17.89
N GLU A 164 11.46 -2.09 17.82
CA GLU A 164 12.70 -1.57 18.41
C GLU A 164 12.75 -1.81 19.92
N ASP A 165 11.64 -1.56 20.63
CA ASP A 165 11.54 -1.81 22.08
C ASP A 165 11.79 -3.29 22.41
N ILE A 166 11.21 -4.22 21.63
CA ILE A 166 11.42 -5.66 21.81
C ILE A 166 12.89 -6.05 21.58
N LEU A 167 13.53 -5.50 20.53
CA LEU A 167 14.92 -5.81 20.21
C LEU A 167 15.90 -5.19 21.22
N SER A 168 15.54 -4.05 21.82
CA SER A 168 16.35 -3.38 22.85
C SER A 168 16.28 -4.06 24.22
N TYR A 169 15.27 -4.92 24.43
CA TYR A 169 15.12 -5.67 25.68
C TYR A 169 16.16 -6.79 25.75
N ASN A 170 17.29 -6.51 26.41
CA ASN A 170 18.28 -7.53 26.77
C ASN A 170 17.76 -8.34 27.98
N PRO A 171 17.41 -9.64 27.83
CA PRO A 171 16.96 -10.47 28.95
C PRO A 171 18.07 -10.80 29.97
N SER A 172 19.26 -10.23 29.82
CA SER A 172 20.49 -10.54 30.58
C SER A 172 20.50 -10.09 32.05
N SER A 173 19.38 -9.65 32.65
CA SER A 173 19.35 -9.23 34.06
C SER A 173 18.45 -10.03 34.99
N CYS A 174 17.77 -11.07 34.50
CA CYS A 174 17.11 -12.03 35.38
C CYS A 174 18.15 -13.05 35.84
N ALA A 175 18.95 -12.64 36.83
CA ALA A 175 19.88 -13.50 37.53
C ALA A 175 19.19 -14.79 37.97
N GLU A 176 19.89 -15.89 37.70
CA GLU A 176 19.58 -17.24 38.13
C GLU A 176 19.41 -17.29 39.65
N GLU A 177 18.20 -17.52 40.14
CA GLU A 177 18.03 -18.22 41.41
C GLU A 177 17.21 -19.48 41.14
N GLY A 178 17.89 -20.62 41.27
CA GLY A 178 17.44 -21.93 40.85
C GLY A 178 16.13 -22.35 41.50
N SER A 179 15.15 -22.68 40.66
CA SER A 179 14.04 -23.53 41.06
C SER A 179 13.89 -24.64 40.02
N SER A 180 14.50 -25.77 40.35
CA SER A 180 14.42 -27.03 39.59
C SER A 180 12.97 -27.54 39.64
N SER A 181 12.21 -27.28 38.59
CA SER A 181 10.85 -27.78 38.41
C SER A 181 10.80 -28.59 37.12
N SER A 182 10.98 -29.90 37.29
CA SER A 182 10.78 -30.94 36.28
C SER A 182 9.39 -30.83 35.66
N PHE A 183 9.30 -30.33 34.41
CA PHE A 183 8.08 -30.34 33.63
C PHE A 183 8.32 -31.10 32.33
N CYS A 184 7.58 -32.20 32.19
CA CYS A 184 7.65 -33.15 31.10
C CYS A 184 7.06 -32.55 29.81
N CYS A 185 7.86 -32.61 28.74
CA CYS A 185 7.51 -32.12 27.41
C CYS A 185 6.57 -33.10 26.70
N THR A 186 5.47 -32.59 26.13
CA THR A 186 4.73 -33.26 25.05
C THR A 186 4.91 -32.46 23.76
N ASP A 187 5.35 -33.13 22.70
CA ASP A 187 5.81 -32.60 21.41
C ASP A 187 4.68 -32.09 20.49
N ASP A 188 4.00 -30.99 20.83
CA ASP A 188 2.95 -30.45 19.94
C ASP A 188 2.79 -28.92 19.93
N ASP A 189 3.86 -28.16 20.14
CA ASP A 189 3.80 -26.68 20.07
C ASP A 189 4.69 -26.09 18.96
N LEU A 190 4.03 -25.83 17.83
CA LEU A 190 4.40 -24.81 16.85
C LEU A 190 4.66 -23.48 17.57
N VAL A 191 5.90 -22.99 17.46
CA VAL A 191 6.37 -21.61 17.68
C VAL A 191 5.64 -20.81 18.77
N PRO A 192 6.27 -20.51 19.93
CA PRO A 192 5.66 -19.66 20.95
C PRO A 192 5.55 -18.21 20.43
N ILE A 193 4.45 -17.91 19.74
CA ILE A 193 4.02 -16.54 19.45
C ILE A 193 3.53 -15.96 20.79
N LEU A 194 4.44 -15.19 21.39
CA LEU A 194 4.27 -14.28 22.52
C LEU A 194 2.81 -13.99 22.88
N LYS A 195 2.27 -14.74 23.84
CA LYS A 195 1.03 -14.40 24.56
C LYS A 195 1.34 -13.34 25.63
N THR A 196 1.76 -12.14 25.24
CA THR A 196 1.81 -11.01 26.19
C THR A 196 0.44 -10.32 26.23
N GLY A 197 -0.48 -10.93 26.97
CA GLY A 197 -1.73 -10.31 27.37
C GLY A 197 -1.48 -9.16 28.34
N LYS A 198 -1.25 -7.97 27.79
CA LYS A 198 -1.54 -6.71 28.50
C LYS A 198 -2.50 -5.93 27.61
N ASP A 199 -3.77 -5.92 28.01
CA ASP A 199 -4.80 -5.07 27.45
C ASP A 199 -4.42 -3.61 27.69
N VAL A 200 -3.65 -3.04 26.77
CA VAL A 200 -3.43 -1.60 26.70
C VAL A 200 -4.77 -1.01 26.28
N PHE A 201 -5.50 -0.51 27.28
CA PHE A 201 -6.73 0.24 27.13
C PHE A 201 -6.43 1.51 26.33
N LEU A 202 -6.50 1.40 25.00
CA LEU A 202 -6.41 2.56 24.12
C LEU A 202 -7.64 3.43 24.38
N PRO A 203 -7.47 4.75 24.59
CA PRO A 203 -8.61 5.65 24.72
C PRO A 203 -9.49 5.51 23.48
N LYS A 204 -10.82 5.42 23.70
CA LYS A 204 -11.83 5.42 22.64
C LYS A 204 -11.55 6.64 21.76
N GLU A 205 -10.98 6.45 20.58
CA GLU A 205 -10.95 7.49 19.57
C GLU A 205 -12.42 7.88 19.31
N ALA A 206 -12.69 9.18 19.37
CA ALA A 206 -14.00 9.72 19.08
C ALA A 206 -14.41 9.20 17.70
N HIS A 207 -15.51 8.44 17.66
CA HIS A 207 -16.20 8.12 16.42
C HIS A 207 -16.53 9.46 15.74
N LEU A 208 -15.68 9.88 14.81
CA LEU A 208 -16.10 10.78 13.75
C LEU A 208 -17.15 9.98 12.98
N GLU A 209 -18.42 10.27 13.27
CA GLU A 209 -19.55 9.86 12.45
C GLU A 209 -19.12 9.97 10.99
N PRO A 210 -19.24 8.88 10.18
CA PRO A 210 -19.00 8.98 8.75
C PRO A 210 -19.90 10.09 8.25
N SER A 211 -19.26 11.21 7.94
CA SER A 211 -19.88 12.42 7.44
C SER A 211 -20.90 11.98 6.40
N LYS A 212 -22.16 12.37 6.60
CA LYS A 212 -23.25 12.29 5.62
C LYS A 212 -22.89 13.17 4.42
N PHE A 213 -21.81 12.84 3.73
CA PHE A 213 -21.49 13.36 2.43
C PHE A 213 -22.31 12.53 1.47
N GLN A 214 -23.61 12.81 1.42
CA GLN A 214 -24.37 12.48 0.23
C GLN A 214 -23.99 13.58 -0.77
N PRO A 215 -23.13 13.31 -1.77
CA PRO A 215 -23.06 14.21 -2.90
C PRO A 215 -24.50 14.34 -3.38
N LYS A 216 -25.04 15.57 -3.35
CA LYS A 216 -26.38 15.82 -3.87
C LYS A 216 -26.34 15.36 -5.33
N ARG A 217 -26.91 14.19 -5.62
CA ARG A 217 -27.11 13.67 -6.98
C ARG A 217 -28.08 14.63 -7.68
N ALA A 218 -27.54 15.71 -8.19
CA ALA A 218 -28.28 16.78 -8.84
C ALA A 218 -27.50 17.22 -10.08
N PHE A 219 -27.16 16.26 -10.92
CA PHE A 219 -26.82 16.52 -12.31
C PHE A 219 -27.65 15.57 -13.16
N SER A 220 -28.93 15.94 -13.38
CA SER A 220 -29.59 15.46 -14.58
C SER A 220 -28.90 16.17 -15.74
N CYS A 221 -28.19 15.42 -16.58
CA CYS A 221 -27.79 15.90 -17.89
C CYS A 221 -29.05 16.46 -18.57
N SER A 222 -29.08 17.78 -18.77
CA SER A 222 -30.24 18.55 -19.26
C SER A 222 -30.02 18.96 -20.70
#